data_AF-A0A2I1CPP4-F1
#
_entry.id   AF-A0A2I1CPP4-F1
#
_cell.length_a   1.000
_cell.length_b   1.000
_cell.length_c   1.000
_cell.angle_alpha   90.00
_cell.angle_beta   90.00
_cell.angle_gamma   90.00
#
_symmetry.space_group_name_H-M   'P 1'
#
loop_
_entity.id
_entity.type
_entity.pdbx_description
1 polymer ?
#
loop_
_entity_poly.entity_id
_entity_poly.type
_entity_poly.pdbx_seq_one_letter_code
_entity_poly.pdbx_strand_id
1 'polypeptide(L)'
;MPPRGSSFSTLNLPSTFSLPECMEYFTLTAGPNTDLWRKPPNGDTATAPIVFTSLRNPFVVAEVTVSADWEMESDQGGIVVFAGAAPQSFSSENVPISAVTPLSRHERPQSLRPCKWVKAGMEFCSGTVNASSVSATADGADWCVSPLCLPDNGPASVHSLRIKFERVGHSLVVWYQIPTLSPFARTPGAVGSTWKKLREVTWFFYG
;
A
#
# COMPACT_ATOMS: atom_id res chain seq x y z
N MET A 1 18.23 -7.06 12.18
CA MET A 1 18.85 -6.09 11.25
C MET A 1 17.82 -5.72 10.20
N PRO A 2 17.69 -4.44 9.81
CA PRO A 2 16.86 -4.06 8.67
C PRO A 2 17.38 -4.72 7.38
N PRO A 3 16.53 -4.96 6.38
CA PRO A 3 16.93 -5.62 5.15
C PRO A 3 17.85 -4.71 4.31
N ARG A 4 18.70 -5.30 3.46
CA ARG A 4 19.57 -4.56 2.56
C ARG A 4 18.79 -3.96 1.41
N GLY A 5 19.14 -2.74 0.97
CA GLY A 5 18.51 -2.09 -0.19
C GLY A 5 18.63 -2.87 -1.48
N SER A 6 19.70 -3.65 -1.65
CA SER A 6 19.89 -4.55 -2.80
C SER A 6 18.88 -5.69 -2.89
N SER A 7 18.06 -5.92 -1.85
CA SER A 7 16.97 -6.90 -1.86
C SER A 7 15.64 -6.32 -2.38
N PHE A 8 15.62 -5.04 -2.73
CA PHE A 8 14.44 -4.33 -3.21
C PHE A 8 14.59 -3.92 -4.67
N SER A 9 13.45 -3.70 -5.30
CA SER A 9 13.30 -3.16 -6.64
C SER A 9 12.44 -1.89 -6.57
N THR A 10 12.62 -1.02 -7.56
CA THR A 10 11.90 0.24 -7.68
C THR A 10 10.90 0.17 -8.83
N LEU A 11 9.78 0.87 -8.68
CA LEU A 11 8.75 1.02 -9.70
C LEU A 11 8.30 2.49 -9.71
N ASN A 12 8.14 3.06 -10.90
CA ASN A 12 7.76 4.46 -11.12
C ASN A 12 8.65 5.49 -10.39
N LEU A 13 9.94 5.18 -10.29
CA LEU A 13 10.95 6.08 -9.72
C LEU A 13 11.96 6.50 -10.81
N PRO A 14 12.55 7.71 -10.72
CA PRO A 14 13.59 8.15 -11.65
C PRO A 14 14.76 7.16 -11.70
N SER A 15 15.43 7.06 -12.85
CA SER A 15 16.64 6.23 -13.00
C SER A 15 17.80 6.68 -12.11
N THR A 16 17.77 7.94 -11.64
CA THR A 16 18.74 8.51 -10.69
C THR A 16 18.45 8.15 -9.23
N PHE A 17 17.28 7.58 -8.92
CA PHE A 17 16.94 7.18 -7.57
C PHE A 17 17.79 5.99 -7.12
N SER A 18 18.40 6.11 -5.95
CA SER A 18 19.19 5.05 -5.34
C SER A 18 18.63 4.68 -3.97
N LEU A 19 18.62 3.38 -3.68
CA LEU A 19 18.22 2.86 -2.38
C LEU A 19 19.39 2.94 -1.40
N PRO A 20 19.12 3.21 -0.11
CA PRO A 20 20.15 3.14 0.93
C PRO A 20 20.66 1.70 1.08
N GLU A 21 21.89 1.54 1.58
CA GLU A 21 22.46 0.20 1.83
C GLU A 21 21.59 -0.62 2.80
N CYS A 22 21.05 0.05 3.83
CA CYS A 22 20.18 -0.50 4.85
C CYS A 22 18.81 0.18 4.78
N MET A 23 17.74 -0.62 4.67
CA MET A 23 16.36 -0.13 4.55
C MET A 23 15.75 0.19 5.93
N GLU A 24 16.46 0.98 6.72
CA GLU A 24 15.93 1.48 8.00
C GLU A 24 15.07 2.72 7.77
N TYR A 25 15.54 3.65 6.93
CA TYR A 25 14.83 4.86 6.52
C TYR A 25 15.14 5.15 5.05
N PHE A 26 14.13 5.63 4.33
CA PHE A 26 14.29 6.15 2.97
C PHE A 26 13.17 7.16 2.68
N THR A 27 13.38 8.00 1.68
CA THR A 27 12.40 9.02 1.25
C THR A 27 11.91 8.66 -0.15
N LEU A 28 10.60 8.76 -0.36
CA LEU A 28 9.97 8.71 -1.68
C LEU A 28 9.34 10.05 -1.98
N THR A 29 9.46 10.49 -3.23
CA THR A 29 8.79 11.69 -3.73
C THR A 29 7.81 11.26 -4.81
N ALA A 30 6.54 11.61 -4.61
CA ALA A 30 5.50 11.41 -5.61
C ALA A 30 5.56 12.51 -6.67
N GLY A 31 5.53 12.11 -7.95
CA GLY A 31 5.29 13.04 -9.04
C GLY A 31 3.81 13.46 -9.11
N PRO A 32 3.48 14.48 -9.92
CA PRO A 32 2.09 14.87 -10.13
C PRO A 32 1.28 13.72 -10.75
N ASN A 33 -0.01 13.64 -10.42
CA ASN A 33 -0.97 12.68 -11.00
C ASN A 33 -0.56 11.19 -10.83
N THR A 34 0.09 10.86 -9.72
CA THR A 34 0.45 9.47 -9.40
C THR A 34 -0.63 8.81 -8.53
N ASP A 35 -0.96 7.55 -8.81
CA ASP A 35 -1.97 6.80 -8.06
C ASP A 35 -1.74 5.28 -8.15
N LEU A 36 -2.33 4.56 -7.20
CA LEU A 36 -2.55 3.13 -7.24
C LEU A 36 -4.03 2.83 -6.99
N TRP A 37 -4.77 2.53 -8.05
CA TRP A 37 -6.22 2.32 -8.00
C TRP A 37 -6.67 1.30 -9.04
N ARG A 38 -7.79 0.60 -8.77
CA ARG A 38 -8.44 -0.28 -9.74
C ARG A 38 -9.87 0.18 -9.99
N LYS A 39 -10.16 0.56 -11.23
CA LYS A 39 -11.50 0.97 -11.66
C LYS A 39 -12.03 -0.02 -12.71
N PRO A 40 -13.01 -0.88 -12.38
CA PRO A 40 -13.69 -1.69 -13.39
C PRO A 40 -14.48 -0.81 -14.37
N PRO A 41 -14.56 -1.15 -15.67
CA PRO A 41 -13.80 -2.18 -16.38
C PRO A 41 -12.40 -1.70 -16.83
N ASN A 42 -12.06 -0.43 -16.54
CA ASN A 42 -10.91 0.29 -17.06
C ASN A 42 -9.54 -0.21 -16.58
N GLY A 43 -9.48 -1.14 -15.62
CA GLY A 43 -8.24 -1.77 -15.18
C GLY A 43 -7.53 -1.03 -14.04
N ASP A 44 -6.20 -1.17 -13.99
CA ASP A 44 -5.33 -0.60 -12.96
C ASP A 44 -4.72 0.73 -13.41
N THR A 45 -4.72 1.70 -12.50
CA THR A 45 -3.75 2.81 -12.46
C THR A 45 -2.66 2.40 -11.48
N ALA A 46 -1.42 2.30 -11.94
CA ALA A 46 -0.27 1.92 -11.11
C ALA A 46 0.93 2.82 -11.44
N THR A 47 0.77 4.12 -11.16
CA THR A 47 1.77 5.17 -11.43
C THR A 47 2.46 5.68 -10.16
N ALA A 48 2.00 5.28 -8.97
CA ALA A 48 2.64 5.61 -7.69
C ALA A 48 4.09 5.10 -7.61
N PRO A 49 5.03 5.89 -7.05
CA PRO A 49 6.39 5.44 -6.78
C PRO A 49 6.37 4.35 -5.70
N ILE A 50 6.95 3.19 -6.01
CA ILE A 50 6.94 2.02 -5.12
C ILE A 50 8.36 1.46 -5.00
N VAL A 51 8.78 1.21 -3.77
CA VAL A 51 9.93 0.35 -3.46
C VAL A 51 9.37 -0.95 -2.90
N PHE A 52 9.68 -2.07 -3.55
CA PHE A 52 9.11 -3.37 -3.20
C PHE A 52 10.15 -4.48 -3.19
N THR A 53 9.84 -5.56 -2.49
CA THR A 53 10.61 -6.80 -2.54
C THR A 53 9.65 -7.98 -2.72
N SER A 54 10.13 -9.04 -3.38
CA SER A 54 9.37 -10.28 -3.54
C SER A 54 9.74 -11.25 -2.42
N LEU A 55 8.72 -11.75 -1.73
CA LEU A 55 8.92 -12.65 -0.59
C LEU A 55 9.26 -14.06 -1.08
N ARG A 56 10.29 -14.66 -0.48
CA ARG A 56 10.65 -16.08 -0.70
C ARG A 56 9.93 -17.02 0.25
N ASN A 57 9.40 -16.48 1.35
CA ASN A 57 8.68 -17.21 2.38
C ASN A 57 7.25 -16.65 2.48
N PRO A 58 6.30 -17.43 3.04
CA PRO A 58 4.96 -16.93 3.30
C PRO A 58 4.99 -15.62 4.11
N PHE A 59 4.19 -14.64 3.69
CA PHE A 59 4.03 -13.39 4.43
C PHE A 59 3.47 -13.65 5.83
N VAL A 60 4.04 -12.99 6.83
CA VAL A 60 3.59 -13.04 8.24
C VAL A 60 3.18 -11.64 8.69
N VAL A 61 4.12 -10.70 8.65
CA VAL A 61 3.92 -9.33 9.10
C VAL A 61 4.82 -8.38 8.31
N ALA A 62 4.36 -7.15 8.08
CA ALA A 62 5.19 -6.03 7.64
C ALA A 62 4.72 -4.75 8.32
N GLU A 63 5.68 -3.90 8.66
CA GLU A 63 5.43 -2.65 9.36
C GLU A 63 6.21 -1.52 8.71
N VAL A 64 5.60 -0.33 8.65
CA VAL A 64 6.25 0.89 8.22
C VAL A 64 5.75 2.05 9.07
N THR A 65 6.61 3.02 9.34
CA THR A 65 6.20 4.34 9.83
C THR A 65 6.34 5.31 8.67
N VAL A 66 5.25 5.97 8.31
CA VAL A 66 5.25 7.02 7.29
C VAL A 66 5.12 8.37 7.98
N SER A 67 5.80 9.36 7.43
CA SER A 67 5.64 10.76 7.82
C SER A 67 5.79 11.64 6.59
N ALA A 68 4.92 12.63 6.46
CA ALA A 68 4.99 13.65 5.41
C ALA A 68 4.24 14.91 5.85
N ASP A 69 4.52 16.00 5.16
CA ASP A 69 3.74 17.23 5.23
C ASP A 69 2.60 17.11 4.19
N TRP A 70 1.44 16.64 4.65
CA TRP A 70 0.27 16.37 3.80
C TRP A 70 -0.45 17.69 3.49
N GLU A 71 -0.44 18.12 2.23
CA GLU A 71 -0.93 19.46 1.86
C GLU A 71 -2.04 19.43 0.81
N MET A 72 -2.03 18.46 -0.10
CA MET A 72 -2.96 18.40 -1.22
C MET A 72 -3.99 17.28 -1.07
N GLU A 73 -5.20 17.55 -1.57
CA GLU A 73 -6.26 16.54 -1.65
C GLU A 73 -5.76 15.31 -2.41
N SER A 74 -5.99 14.13 -1.83
CA SER A 74 -5.54 12.82 -2.32
C SER A 74 -4.05 12.51 -2.14
N ASP A 75 -3.26 13.36 -1.44
CA ASP A 75 -1.91 12.97 -1.05
C ASP A 75 -1.95 11.70 -0.18
N GLN A 76 -1.12 10.72 -0.53
CA GLN A 76 -1.11 9.40 0.08
C GLN A 76 0.31 8.88 0.32
N GLY A 77 0.48 8.10 1.38
CA GLY A 77 1.70 7.33 1.60
C GLY A 77 1.51 6.25 2.66
N GLY A 78 2.18 5.11 2.46
CA GLY A 78 1.86 3.92 3.22
C GLY A 78 2.64 2.68 2.78
N ILE A 79 2.04 1.53 3.05
CA ILE A 79 2.50 0.20 2.64
C ILE A 79 1.49 -0.43 1.70
N VAL A 80 1.99 -1.22 0.74
CA VAL A 80 1.20 -2.02 -0.17
C VAL A 80 1.70 -3.47 -0.19
N VAL A 81 0.77 -4.42 -0.27
CA VAL A 81 1.06 -5.84 -0.50
C VAL A 81 0.34 -6.32 -1.74
N PHE A 82 1.07 -6.99 -2.62
CA PHE A 82 0.55 -7.62 -3.83
C PHE A 82 0.54 -9.15 -3.64
N ALA A 83 -0.53 -9.80 -4.07
CA ALA A 83 -0.68 -11.24 -4.10
C ALA A 83 -0.75 -11.69 -5.57
N GLY A 84 0.38 -12.16 -6.09
CA GLY A 84 0.53 -12.57 -7.50
C GLY A 84 1.87 -12.14 -8.07
N ALA A 85 1.88 -11.81 -9.36
CA ALA A 85 3.06 -11.29 -10.05
C ALA A 85 3.53 -9.95 -9.45
N ALA A 86 4.82 -9.64 -9.67
CA ALA A 86 5.39 -8.36 -9.28
C ALA A 86 4.60 -7.19 -9.89
N PRO A 87 4.46 -6.06 -9.16
CA PRO A 87 3.75 -4.90 -9.67
C PRO A 87 4.46 -4.34 -10.91
N GLN A 88 3.67 -3.86 -11.85
CA GLN A 88 4.13 -3.27 -13.11
C GLN A 88 3.47 -1.90 -13.29
N SER A 89 4.13 -1.04 -14.06
CA SER A 89 3.64 0.31 -14.34
C SER A 89 2.53 0.22 -15.39
N PHE A 90 1.37 0.81 -15.09
CA PHE A 90 0.26 0.90 -16.03
C PHE A 90 -0.45 2.25 -15.89
N SER A 91 -0.66 2.92 -17.00
CA SER A 91 -1.61 4.03 -17.12
C SER A 91 -2.75 3.59 -18.04
N SER A 92 -3.98 3.66 -17.53
CA SER A 92 -5.16 3.37 -18.34
C SER A 92 -5.51 4.60 -19.19
N GLU A 93 -4.68 4.92 -20.17
CA GLU A 93 -5.04 5.78 -21.30
C GLU A 93 -5.13 4.91 -22.56
N ASN A 94 -6.37 4.58 -22.94
CA ASN A 94 -6.79 3.99 -24.22
C ASN A 94 -5.88 2.94 -24.86
N VAL A 95 -6.06 1.67 -24.49
CA VAL A 95 -5.77 0.57 -25.41
C VAL A 95 -7.00 0.41 -26.32
N PRO A 96 -6.92 0.67 -27.64
CA PRO A 96 -7.99 0.28 -28.54
C PRO A 96 -8.11 -1.24 -28.52
N ILE A 97 -9.35 -1.74 -28.50
CA ILE A 97 -9.65 -3.15 -28.75
C ILE A 97 -9.23 -3.46 -30.19
N SER A 98 -7.94 -3.73 -30.41
CA SER A 98 -7.47 -4.25 -31.69
C SER A 98 -7.76 -5.74 -31.72
N ALA A 99 -8.66 -6.09 -32.65
CA ALA A 99 -9.09 -7.44 -32.93
C ALA A 99 -7.90 -8.41 -33.04
N VAL A 100 -8.03 -9.53 -32.32
CA VAL A 100 -7.09 -10.65 -32.33
C VAL A 100 -7.09 -11.29 -33.72
N THR A 101 -5.95 -11.28 -34.40
CA THR A 101 -5.67 -12.18 -35.53
C THR A 101 -5.23 -13.54 -34.96
N PRO A 102 -5.89 -14.67 -35.26
CA PRO A 102 -5.54 -15.95 -34.66
C PRO A 102 -4.52 -16.70 -35.52
N LEU A 103 -3.24 -16.70 -35.12
CA LEU A 103 -2.28 -17.70 -35.61
C LEU A 103 -1.12 -17.91 -34.63
N SER A 104 -1.39 -18.66 -33.56
CA SER A 104 -0.43 -19.57 -32.93
C SER A 104 -1.17 -20.52 -31.99
N ARG A 105 -0.80 -21.79 -32.04
CA ARG A 105 -1.48 -22.95 -31.45
C ARG A 105 -0.77 -23.30 -30.14
N HIS A 106 -1.56 -23.58 -29.09
CA HIS A 106 -1.18 -24.16 -27.79
C HIS A 106 -0.60 -23.27 -26.68
N GLU A 107 -1.34 -22.24 -26.26
CA GLU A 107 -1.46 -21.91 -24.83
C GLU A 107 -2.93 -21.55 -24.57
N ARG A 108 -3.59 -22.21 -23.60
CA ARG A 108 -4.89 -21.71 -23.13
C ARG A 108 -4.63 -20.29 -22.63
N PRO A 109 -5.43 -19.26 -22.99
CA PRO A 109 -5.36 -18.00 -22.27
C PRO A 109 -5.84 -18.33 -20.86
N GLN A 110 -4.91 -18.54 -19.93
CA GLN A 110 -5.24 -18.32 -18.53
C GLN A 110 -5.70 -16.87 -18.52
N SER A 111 -7.02 -16.67 -18.37
CA SER A 111 -7.55 -15.39 -17.94
C SER A 111 -6.64 -14.94 -16.79
N LEU A 112 -5.76 -13.99 -17.06
CA LEU A 112 -4.81 -13.47 -16.08
C LEU A 112 -5.69 -12.76 -15.06
N ARG A 113 -6.12 -13.50 -14.02
CA ARG A 113 -6.90 -12.92 -12.94
C ARG A 113 -6.10 -11.72 -12.43
N PRO A 114 -6.69 -10.52 -12.34
CA PRO A 114 -5.97 -9.35 -11.88
C PRO A 114 -5.32 -9.62 -10.53
N CYS A 115 -4.05 -9.23 -10.37
CA CYS A 115 -3.33 -9.36 -9.11
C CYS A 115 -4.15 -8.71 -7.98
N LYS A 116 -4.31 -9.39 -6.84
CA LYS A 116 -4.95 -8.79 -5.66
C LYS A 116 -3.93 -7.92 -4.96
N TRP A 117 -4.34 -6.75 -4.49
CA TRP A 117 -3.45 -5.92 -3.69
C TRP A 117 -4.22 -5.17 -2.61
N VAL A 118 -3.52 -4.85 -1.52
CA VAL A 118 -4.04 -3.98 -0.46
C VAL A 118 -3.00 -2.91 -0.18
N LYS A 119 -3.39 -1.64 -0.25
CA LYS A 119 -2.61 -0.52 0.29
C LYS A 119 -3.26 0.00 1.57
N ALA A 120 -2.44 0.52 2.47
CA ALA A 120 -2.90 1.24 3.64
C ALA A 120 -1.86 2.25 4.09
N GLY A 121 -2.32 3.37 4.64
CA GLY A 121 -1.44 4.49 4.94
C GLY A 121 -2.19 5.69 5.48
N MET A 122 -1.53 6.83 5.33
CA MET A 122 -2.12 8.14 5.53
C MET A 122 -2.66 8.64 4.19
N GLU A 123 -3.79 9.33 4.24
CA GLU A 123 -4.43 9.97 3.09
C GLU A 123 -5.01 11.31 3.52
N PHE A 124 -4.64 12.38 2.81
CA PHE A 124 -5.27 13.67 2.99
C PHE A 124 -6.52 13.74 2.12
N CYS A 125 -7.69 13.77 2.76
CA CYS A 125 -8.94 13.89 2.03
C CYS A 125 -9.97 14.67 2.86
N SER A 126 -10.81 15.44 2.16
CA SER A 126 -11.83 16.29 2.79
C SER A 126 -11.26 17.25 3.83
N GLY A 127 -10.07 17.81 3.54
CA GLY A 127 -9.41 18.81 4.40
C GLY A 127 -8.80 18.25 5.70
N THR A 128 -8.66 16.94 5.84
CA THR A 128 -8.03 16.32 7.01
C THR A 128 -7.21 15.08 6.65
N VAL A 129 -6.24 14.75 7.51
CA VAL A 129 -5.42 13.55 7.39
C VAL A 129 -6.16 12.38 8.02
N ASN A 130 -6.28 11.29 7.28
CA ASN A 130 -6.96 10.08 7.71
C ASN A 130 -6.04 8.87 7.61
N ALA A 131 -6.36 7.80 8.35
CA ALA A 131 -5.86 6.48 8.04
C ALA A 131 -6.77 5.86 6.99
N SER A 132 -6.21 5.38 5.89
CA SER A 132 -7.00 4.79 4.81
C SER A 132 -6.47 3.43 4.38
N SER A 133 -7.34 2.64 3.75
CA SER A 133 -6.96 1.37 3.13
C SER A 133 -7.81 1.10 1.91
N VAL A 134 -7.15 0.64 0.84
CA VAL A 134 -7.79 0.20 -0.39
C VAL A 134 -7.45 -1.26 -0.63
N SER A 135 -8.46 -2.07 -0.90
CA SER A 135 -8.32 -3.47 -1.30
C SER A 135 -8.80 -3.63 -2.73
N ALA A 136 -7.94 -4.09 -3.62
CA ALA A 136 -8.28 -4.38 -5.00
C ALA A 136 -8.36 -5.89 -5.26
N THR A 137 -9.49 -6.30 -5.83
CA THR A 137 -9.76 -7.65 -6.31
C THR A 137 -10.04 -7.63 -7.82
N ALA A 138 -10.39 -8.76 -8.43
CA ALA A 138 -10.77 -8.79 -9.83
C ALA A 138 -11.96 -7.87 -10.16
N ASP A 139 -12.82 -7.62 -9.16
CA ASP A 139 -14.07 -6.88 -9.33
C ASP A 139 -13.94 -5.37 -9.05
N GLY A 140 -12.74 -4.88 -8.71
CA GLY A 140 -12.48 -3.47 -8.44
C GLY A 140 -11.74 -3.18 -7.14
N ALA A 141 -11.53 -1.89 -6.88
CA ALA A 141 -11.02 -1.37 -5.63
C ALA A 141 -12.15 -1.00 -4.66
N ASP A 142 -12.00 -1.40 -3.41
CA ASP A 142 -12.86 -1.03 -2.29
C ASP A 142 -12.04 -0.24 -1.27
N TRP A 143 -12.50 0.97 -0.93
CA TRP A 143 -11.78 1.96 -0.12
C TRP A 143 -12.50 2.25 1.20
N CYS A 144 -11.73 2.30 2.27
CA CYS A 144 -12.20 2.74 3.57
C CYS A 144 -11.26 3.81 4.16
N VAL A 145 -11.83 4.67 4.98
CA VAL A 145 -11.13 5.77 5.65
C VAL A 145 -11.57 5.86 7.11
N SER A 146 -10.63 6.18 7.99
CA SER A 146 -10.86 6.42 9.41
C SER A 146 -10.19 7.73 9.83
N PRO A 147 -10.93 8.67 10.45
CA PRO A 147 -10.37 9.91 10.95
C PRO A 147 -9.24 9.69 11.97
N LEU A 148 -8.18 10.50 11.87
CA LEU A 148 -7.11 10.58 12.85
C LEU A 148 -7.31 11.81 13.75
N CYS A 149 -8.50 11.93 14.36
CA CYS A 149 -8.76 12.99 15.31
C CYS A 149 -8.09 12.70 16.66
N LEU A 150 -7.37 13.69 17.20
CA LEU A 150 -6.85 13.66 18.56
C LEU A 150 -7.89 14.27 19.51
N PRO A 151 -8.38 13.53 20.52
CA PRO A 151 -9.19 14.15 21.57
C PRO A 151 -8.27 15.09 22.38
N ASP A 152 -8.72 16.35 22.54
CA ASP A 152 -8.23 17.32 23.53
C ASP A 152 -6.98 18.19 23.23
N ASN A 153 -6.38 18.16 22.05
CA ASN A 153 -5.17 18.96 21.74
C ASN A 153 -5.26 19.80 20.45
N GLY A 154 -6.27 20.66 20.29
CA GLY A 154 -6.36 21.58 19.13
C GLY A 154 -6.14 20.89 17.77
N PRO A 155 -5.77 21.61 16.70
CA PRO A 155 -5.35 20.98 15.45
C PRO A 155 -3.88 20.51 15.57
N ALA A 156 -3.57 19.59 16.49
CA ALA A 156 -2.33 18.85 16.40
C ALA A 156 -2.46 17.90 15.20
N SER A 157 -1.99 18.33 14.03
CA SER A 157 -1.99 17.53 12.81
C SER A 157 -1.14 16.27 13.03
N VAL A 158 -1.74 15.12 12.79
CA VAL A 158 -1.02 13.84 12.81
C VAL A 158 -0.20 13.80 11.52
N HIS A 159 1.11 14.04 11.63
CA HIS A 159 2.03 14.00 10.49
C HIS A 159 2.67 12.63 10.27
N SER A 160 2.49 11.71 11.22
CA SER A 160 3.08 10.38 11.15
C SER A 160 2.13 9.29 11.62
N LEU A 161 2.17 8.15 10.93
CA LEU A 161 1.38 6.97 11.21
C LEU A 161 2.27 5.73 11.05
N ARG A 162 2.21 4.84 12.04
CA ARG A 162 2.76 3.49 11.90
C ARG A 162 1.66 2.56 11.41
N ILE A 163 1.92 1.81 10.35
CA ILE A 163 1.00 0.86 9.74
C ILE A 163 1.58 -0.54 9.86
N LYS A 164 0.73 -1.53 10.18
CA LYS A 164 1.09 -2.94 10.23
C LYS A 164 0.12 -3.76 9.39
N PHE A 165 0.67 -4.58 8.52
CA PHE A 165 0.00 -5.67 7.85
C PHE A 165 0.35 -6.98 8.55
N GLU A 166 -0.67 -7.76 8.90
CA GLU A 166 -0.51 -9.03 9.60
C GLU A 166 -1.39 -10.10 8.94
N ARG A 167 -0.81 -11.26 8.67
CA ARG A 167 -1.56 -12.41 8.16
C ARG A 167 -2.17 -13.20 9.30
N VAL A 168 -3.48 -13.40 9.25
CA VAL A 168 -4.22 -14.28 10.17
C VAL A 168 -4.99 -15.31 9.33
N GLY A 169 -4.45 -16.53 9.25
CA GLY A 169 -4.98 -17.57 8.35
C GLY A 169 -4.89 -17.14 6.87
N HIS A 170 -6.06 -16.97 6.23
CA HIS A 170 -6.17 -16.44 4.87
C HIS A 170 -6.51 -14.93 4.82
N SER A 171 -6.73 -14.30 5.96
CA SER A 171 -7.02 -12.86 6.06
C SER A 171 -5.74 -12.03 6.13
N LEU A 172 -5.81 -10.82 5.57
CA LEU A 172 -4.89 -9.74 5.86
C LEU A 172 -5.55 -8.78 6.85
N VAL A 173 -4.93 -8.55 8.00
CA VAL A 173 -5.38 -7.58 8.99
C VAL A 173 -4.50 -6.34 8.90
N VAL A 174 -5.15 -5.18 8.80
CA VAL A 174 -4.51 -3.86 8.73
C VAL A 174 -4.69 -3.16 10.07
N TRP A 175 -3.57 -2.78 10.67
CA TRP A 175 -3.51 -2.03 11.92
C TRP A 175 -2.79 -0.71 11.73
N TYR A 176 -3.10 0.26 12.57
CA TYR A 176 -2.37 1.51 12.66
C TYR A 176 -2.12 1.94 14.10
N GLN A 177 -1.11 2.75 14.30
CA GLN A 177 -0.76 3.38 15.58
C GLN A 177 -0.28 4.80 15.29
N ILE A 178 -0.72 5.76 16.12
CA ILE A 178 -0.22 7.14 16.09
C ILE A 178 0.98 7.20 17.05
N PRO A 179 2.23 7.33 16.56
CA PRO A 179 3.42 7.21 17.41
C PRO A 179 3.45 8.22 18.56
N THR A 180 2.97 9.45 18.33
CA THR A 180 2.95 10.55 19.31
C THR A 180 1.96 10.33 20.46
N LEU A 181 0.99 9.43 20.31
CA LEU A 181 0.07 9.04 21.38
C LEU A 181 0.58 7.89 22.26
N SER A 182 1.72 7.31 21.90
CA SER A 182 2.31 6.17 22.61
C SER A 182 3.79 6.35 22.99
N PRO A 183 4.27 7.53 23.42
CA PRO A 183 5.70 7.72 23.72
C PRO A 183 6.20 6.90 24.92
N PHE A 184 5.31 6.32 25.73
CA PHE A 184 5.64 5.68 27.01
C PHE A 184 5.20 4.22 27.15
N ALA A 185 4.73 3.56 26.09
CA ALA A 185 4.38 2.14 26.17
C ALA A 185 5.66 1.29 26.35
N ARG A 186 6.00 0.96 27.61
CA ARG A 186 7.22 0.22 27.99
C ARG A 186 6.98 -1.27 28.28
N THR A 187 5.73 -1.73 28.24
CA THR A 187 5.38 -3.16 28.44
C THR A 187 4.78 -3.74 27.16
N PRO A 188 4.97 -5.04 26.87
CA PRO A 188 4.42 -5.68 25.67
C PRO A 188 2.90 -5.52 25.54
N GLY A 189 2.16 -5.59 26.65
CA GLY A 189 0.71 -5.39 26.67
C GLY A 189 0.31 -3.94 26.37
N ALA A 190 1.05 -2.96 26.88
CA ALA A 190 0.81 -1.55 26.57
C ALA A 190 1.10 -1.25 25.09
N VAL A 191 2.18 -1.80 24.53
CA VAL A 191 2.51 -1.68 23.09
C VAL A 191 1.46 -2.38 22.21
N GLY A 192 0.92 -3.52 22.66
CA GLY A 192 -0.18 -4.21 22.00
C GLY A 192 -1.47 -3.38 21.97
N SER A 193 -1.81 -2.74 23.09
CA SER A 193 -3.04 -1.92 23.23
C SER A 193 -3.05 -0.64 22.40
N THR A 194 -1.90 -0.23 21.86
CA THR A 194 -1.78 1.02 21.09
C THR A 194 -2.08 0.86 19.60
N TRP A 195 -2.22 -0.37 19.12
CA TRP A 195 -2.64 -0.66 17.76
C TRP A 195 -4.16 -0.62 17.65
N LYS A 196 -4.66 0.14 16.67
CA LYS A 196 -6.06 0.18 16.28
C LYS A 196 -6.24 -0.63 15.00
N LYS A 197 -7.26 -1.49 14.94
CA LYS A 197 -7.60 -2.23 13.72
C LYS A 197 -8.26 -1.27 12.74
N LEU A 198 -7.69 -1.12 11.54
CA LEU A 198 -8.28 -0.34 10.46
C LEU A 198 -9.22 -1.20 9.61
N ARG A 199 -8.75 -2.39 9.22
CA ARG A 199 -9.45 -3.24 8.26
C ARG A 199 -9.07 -4.70 8.43
N GLU A 200 -9.98 -5.59 8.07
CA GLU A 200 -9.65 -6.99 7.77
C GLU A 200 -10.13 -7.32 6.35
N VAL A 201 -9.22 -7.85 5.55
CA VAL A 201 -9.50 -8.31 4.19
C VAL A 201 -9.45 -9.83 4.20
N THR A 202 -10.63 -10.45 4.30
CA THR A 202 -10.76 -11.91 4.30
C THR A 202 -10.36 -12.51 2.96
N TRP A 203 -9.79 -13.72 2.99
CA TRP A 203 -9.40 -14.48 1.78
C TRP A 203 -8.33 -13.82 0.90
N PHE A 204 -7.65 -12.78 1.40
CA PHE A 204 -6.57 -12.13 0.67
C PHE A 204 -5.47 -13.11 0.27
N PHE A 205 -5.06 -14.01 1.17
CA PHE A 205 -4.04 -15.02 0.93
C PHE A 205 -4.60 -16.38 0.47
N TYR A 206 -5.86 -16.45 0.03
CA TYR A 206 -6.44 -17.66 -0.54
C TYR A 206 -6.29 -17.68 -2.08
N GLY A 207 -6.05 -18.87 -2.62
CA GLY A 207 -5.66 -19.11 -4.01
C GLY A 207 -4.24 -19.62 -4.12
#